data_AF-A0A449D9Y9-F1
#
_entry.id   AF-A0A449D9Y9-F1
#
_cell.length_a   1.000
_cell.length_b   1.000
_cell.length_c   1.000
_cell.angle_alpha   90.00
_cell.angle_beta   90.00
_cell.angle_gamma   90.00
#
_symmetry.space_group_name_H-M   'P 1'
#
loop_
_entity.id
_entity.type
_entity.pdbx_description
1 polymer ?
#
loop_
_entity_poly.entity_id
_entity_poly.type
_entity_poly.pdbx_seq_one_letter_code
_entity_poly.pdbx_strand_id
1 'polypeptide(L)'
;MDSTRTQNIRTLSARLNSFHSSIYFSETVGRSFAELGLEPGVEANMAARSAPMGRVTAGAVAGTFSNYSPEFIATIVPRVWDVVSPDVMVSARFDAVSLYFEELFGTRDDIALLTEAATELTTTLTPVRADLDFSGRALAAATADAVDAHTPATAFEALWDTATVLREFRGDGHVAALVTAGVSGIEALLLDVATGAGFRPRAAQKTRGWSDEAWQSAQESLAEAGLITLGTDERGYPLPEITDAGRQLKEEIEILTDGTVTAAWARLSDEQIAALVSPSRTLVKVFAQAGAFPASIFAQPAKKTS
;
A
#
# COMPACT_ATOMS: atom_id res chain seq x y z
N MET A 1 -5.70 0.89 24.88
CA MET A 1 -4.42 0.48 24.26
C MET A 1 -3.38 1.50 24.65
N ASP A 2 -2.15 1.09 24.94
CA ASP A 2 -1.05 2.03 25.13
C ASP A 2 -0.88 2.86 23.84
N SER A 3 -0.99 4.20 23.96
CA SER A 3 -0.91 5.10 22.81
C SER A 3 0.47 5.02 22.15
N THR A 4 1.52 4.73 22.91
CA THR A 4 2.89 4.63 22.38
C THR A 4 3.07 3.37 21.55
N ARG A 5 2.60 2.23 22.05
CA ARG A 5 2.64 0.94 21.32
C ARG A 5 1.91 1.05 19.99
N THR A 6 0.68 1.54 20.03
CA THR A 6 -0.16 1.71 18.83
C THR A 6 0.51 2.63 17.81
N GLN A 7 1.06 3.75 18.27
CA GLN A 7 1.77 4.69 17.40
C GLN A 7 3.02 4.08 16.75
N ASN A 8 3.77 3.25 17.48
CA ASN A 8 4.91 2.55 16.91
C ASN A 8 4.47 1.50 15.87
N ILE A 9 3.40 0.74 16.13
CA ILE A 9 2.84 -0.21 15.15
C ILE A 9 2.38 0.51 13.88
N ARG A 10 1.66 1.64 14.00
CA ARG A 10 1.28 2.48 12.84
C ARG A 10 2.52 2.94 12.06
N THR A 11 3.54 3.41 12.78
CA THR A 11 4.81 3.89 12.18
C THR A 11 5.52 2.78 11.41
N LEU A 12 5.63 1.58 11.99
CA LEU A 12 6.23 0.42 11.33
C LEU A 12 5.40 -0.03 10.13
N SER A 13 4.08 -0.12 10.28
CA SER A 13 3.16 -0.49 9.20
C SER A 13 3.29 0.45 8.00
N ALA A 14 3.36 1.76 8.24
CA ALA A 14 3.55 2.75 7.17
C ALA A 14 4.91 2.58 6.44
N ARG A 15 5.97 2.23 7.17
CA ARG A 15 7.31 2.02 6.60
C ARG A 15 7.43 0.69 5.86
N LEU A 16 6.82 -0.37 6.37
CA LEU A 16 6.69 -1.65 5.66
C LEU A 16 5.87 -1.46 4.38
N ASN A 17 4.78 -0.69 4.43
CA ASN A 17 4.03 -0.32 3.23
C ASN A 17 4.91 0.47 2.24
N SER A 18 5.76 1.38 2.71
CA SER A 18 6.71 2.09 1.85
C SER A 18 7.73 1.13 1.21
N PHE A 19 8.25 0.18 1.97
CA PHE A 19 9.17 -0.85 1.47
C PHE A 19 8.50 -1.69 0.37
N HIS A 20 7.31 -2.21 0.64
CA HIS A 20 6.49 -2.98 -0.29
C HIS A 20 6.13 -2.21 -1.56
N SER A 21 5.61 -0.98 -1.42
CA SER A 21 5.06 -0.18 -2.54
C SER A 21 6.11 0.54 -3.37
N SER A 22 7.38 0.57 -2.94
CA SER A 22 8.48 1.20 -3.68
C SER A 22 8.63 0.66 -5.11
N ILE A 23 8.24 -0.59 -5.34
CA ILE A 23 8.32 -1.25 -6.65
C ILE A 23 7.28 -0.72 -7.65
N TYR A 24 6.19 -0.10 -7.19
CA TYR A 24 5.04 0.24 -8.06
C TYR A 24 5.36 1.31 -9.11
N PHE A 25 6.39 2.11 -8.84
CA PHE A 25 6.81 3.23 -9.70
C PHE A 25 8.19 2.98 -10.31
N SER A 26 8.74 1.77 -10.15
CA SER A 26 10.04 1.40 -10.68
C SER A 26 9.96 1.17 -12.19
N GLU A 27 10.83 1.83 -12.95
CA GLU A 27 10.98 1.59 -14.39
C GLU A 27 11.42 0.15 -14.65
N THR A 28 12.29 -0.41 -13.81
CA THR A 28 12.78 -1.79 -13.93
C THR A 28 11.65 -2.79 -13.79
N VAL A 29 10.79 -2.63 -12.78
CA VAL A 29 9.61 -3.48 -12.60
C VAL A 29 8.61 -3.30 -13.74
N GLY A 30 8.41 -2.06 -14.19
CA GLY A 30 7.57 -1.76 -15.35
C GLY A 30 8.05 -2.46 -16.62
N ARG A 31 9.37 -2.44 -16.91
CA ARG A 31 9.96 -3.15 -18.05
C ARG A 31 9.76 -4.66 -17.93
N SER A 32 10.03 -5.26 -16.77
CA SER A 32 9.84 -6.70 -16.56
C SER A 32 8.40 -7.14 -16.81
N PHE A 33 7.41 -6.33 -16.42
CA PHE A 33 6.01 -6.65 -16.71
C PHE A 33 5.61 -6.38 -18.16
N ALA A 34 6.23 -5.40 -18.82
CA ALA A 34 6.03 -5.16 -20.25
C ALA A 34 6.51 -6.31 -21.13
N GLU A 35 7.56 -7.03 -20.72
CA GLU A 35 8.02 -8.25 -21.41
C GLU A 35 6.96 -9.36 -21.42
N LEU A 36 6.01 -9.33 -20.48
CA LEU A 36 4.84 -10.23 -20.45
C LEU A 36 3.66 -9.72 -21.28
N GLY A 37 3.80 -8.57 -21.95
CA GLY A 37 2.75 -7.95 -22.75
C GLY A 37 1.75 -7.09 -21.98
N LEU A 38 2.08 -6.70 -20.73
CA LEU A 38 1.24 -5.82 -19.92
C LEU A 38 1.68 -4.35 -20.03
N GLU A 39 0.71 -3.44 -20.02
CA GLU A 39 1.03 -2.02 -19.94
C GLU A 39 1.61 -1.65 -18.56
N PRO A 40 2.80 -1.01 -18.50
CA PRO A 40 3.39 -0.58 -17.24
C PRO A 40 2.48 0.35 -16.43
N GLY A 41 2.59 0.28 -15.11
CA GLY A 41 1.79 1.10 -14.19
C GLY A 41 0.57 0.35 -13.67
N VAL A 42 -0.62 0.94 -13.81
CA VAL A 42 -1.83 0.45 -13.10
C VAL A 42 -2.24 -0.95 -13.56
N GLU A 43 -2.23 -1.23 -14.86
CA GLU A 43 -2.60 -2.54 -15.41
C GLU A 43 -1.68 -3.64 -14.87
N ALA A 44 -0.37 -3.49 -15.09
CA ALA A 44 0.61 -4.46 -14.60
C ALA A 44 0.65 -4.57 -13.06
N ASN A 45 0.46 -3.47 -12.32
CA ASN A 45 0.38 -3.51 -10.86
C ASN A 45 -0.85 -4.28 -10.36
N MET A 46 -2.00 -4.07 -11.00
CA MET A 46 -3.23 -4.78 -10.67
C MET A 46 -3.08 -6.27 -10.96
N ALA A 47 -2.48 -6.63 -12.10
CA ALA A 47 -2.12 -8.01 -12.43
C ALA A 47 -1.23 -8.63 -11.34
N ALA A 48 -0.07 -8.01 -11.07
CA ALA A 48 0.93 -8.50 -10.14
C ALA A 48 0.40 -8.66 -8.70
N ARG A 49 -0.47 -7.76 -8.26
CA ARG A 49 -1.06 -7.80 -6.90
C ARG A 49 -2.24 -8.75 -6.76
N SER A 50 -3.01 -8.97 -7.82
CA SER A 50 -4.16 -9.89 -7.77
C SER A 50 -3.81 -11.34 -8.13
N ALA A 51 -2.69 -11.56 -8.82
CA ALA A 51 -2.23 -12.89 -9.24
C ALA A 51 -2.13 -13.94 -8.10
N PRO A 52 -1.74 -13.60 -6.85
CA PRO A 52 -1.76 -14.59 -5.76
C PRO A 52 -3.13 -15.21 -5.51
N MET A 53 -4.23 -14.50 -5.78
CA MET A 53 -5.59 -15.04 -5.65
C MET A 53 -5.97 -16.00 -6.80
N GLY A 54 -5.10 -16.21 -7.78
CA GLY A 54 -5.38 -16.99 -8.99
C GLY A 54 -6.16 -16.19 -10.04
N ARG A 55 -6.81 -16.90 -10.97
CA ARG A 55 -7.57 -16.30 -12.09
C ARG A 55 -8.95 -15.83 -11.63
N VAL A 56 -8.98 -14.90 -10.70
CA VAL A 56 -10.23 -14.35 -10.13
C VAL A 56 -10.91 -13.36 -11.06
N THR A 57 -12.22 -13.17 -10.85
CA THR A 57 -13.03 -12.22 -11.61
C THR A 57 -12.74 -10.78 -11.21
N ALA A 58 -13.10 -9.82 -12.07
CA ALA A 58 -13.00 -8.39 -11.77
C ALA A 58 -13.74 -8.00 -10.46
N GLY A 59 -14.88 -8.64 -10.15
CA GLY A 59 -15.62 -8.37 -8.91
C GLY A 59 -14.84 -8.76 -7.65
N ALA A 60 -14.11 -9.88 -7.67
CA ALA A 60 -13.27 -10.29 -6.55
C ALA A 60 -12.07 -9.34 -6.36
N VAL A 61 -11.48 -8.86 -7.45
CA VAL A 61 -10.44 -7.83 -7.40
C VAL A 61 -11.01 -6.51 -6.86
N ALA A 62 -12.18 -6.07 -7.32
CA ALA A 62 -12.82 -4.85 -6.83
C ALA A 62 -13.13 -4.90 -5.32
N GLY A 63 -13.53 -6.06 -4.80
CA GLY A 63 -13.76 -6.25 -3.36
C GLY A 63 -12.49 -6.12 -2.49
N THR A 64 -11.33 -6.44 -3.03
CA THR A 64 -10.04 -6.37 -2.31
C THR A 64 -9.23 -5.10 -2.61
N PHE A 65 -9.55 -4.40 -3.71
CA PHE A 65 -8.91 -3.17 -4.18
C PHE A 65 -9.88 -2.00 -4.04
N SER A 66 -10.48 -1.85 -2.84
CA SER A 66 -11.69 -1.04 -2.63
C SER A 66 -11.63 0.42 -3.10
N ASN A 67 -10.43 1.02 -3.20
CA ASN A 67 -10.27 2.42 -3.63
C ASN A 67 -10.28 2.63 -5.16
N TYR A 68 -10.30 1.57 -5.96
CA TYR A 68 -10.44 1.65 -7.41
C TYR A 68 -11.91 1.61 -7.84
N SER A 69 -12.24 2.23 -8.98
CA SER A 69 -13.55 2.06 -9.61
C SER A 69 -13.76 0.59 -10.03
N PRO A 70 -14.89 -0.04 -9.62
CA PRO A 70 -15.24 -1.37 -10.09
C PRO A 70 -15.37 -1.46 -11.62
N GLU A 71 -15.89 -0.41 -12.26
CA GLU A 71 -16.02 -0.31 -13.72
C GLU A 71 -14.66 -0.31 -14.39
N PHE A 72 -13.70 0.44 -13.84
CA PHE A 72 -12.35 0.48 -14.35
C PHE A 72 -11.64 -0.87 -14.21
N ILE A 73 -11.75 -1.54 -13.05
CA ILE A 73 -11.22 -2.89 -12.86
C ILE A 73 -11.82 -3.87 -13.88
N ALA A 74 -13.13 -3.76 -14.17
CA ALA A 74 -13.80 -4.61 -15.15
C ALA A 74 -13.24 -4.46 -16.57
N THR A 75 -12.62 -3.31 -16.90
CA THR A 75 -11.93 -3.13 -18.19
C THR A 75 -10.53 -3.75 -18.24
N ILE A 76 -9.92 -4.04 -17.09
CA ILE A 76 -8.52 -4.47 -16.98
C ILE A 76 -8.44 -5.97 -16.73
N VAL A 77 -9.04 -6.45 -15.64
CA VAL A 77 -8.77 -7.79 -15.09
C VAL A 77 -9.03 -8.92 -16.09
N PRO A 78 -10.14 -8.95 -16.85
CA PRO A 78 -10.34 -10.01 -17.85
C PRO A 78 -9.22 -10.06 -18.90
N ARG A 79 -8.80 -8.89 -19.41
CA ARG A 79 -7.78 -8.77 -20.46
C ARG A 79 -6.40 -9.21 -19.97
N VAL A 80 -6.02 -8.80 -18.76
CA VAL A 80 -4.74 -9.20 -18.14
C VAL A 80 -4.63 -10.73 -18.09
N TRP A 81 -5.69 -11.42 -17.70
CA TRP A 81 -5.66 -12.88 -17.63
C TRP A 81 -5.65 -13.57 -18.99
N ASP A 82 -6.10 -12.91 -20.06
CA ASP A 82 -5.92 -13.42 -21.43
C ASP A 82 -4.48 -13.26 -21.94
N VAL A 83 -3.69 -12.36 -21.33
CA VAL A 83 -2.29 -12.09 -21.67
C VAL A 83 -1.32 -12.95 -20.85
N VAL A 84 -1.52 -13.04 -19.53
CA VAL A 84 -0.62 -13.74 -18.62
C VAL A 84 -1.39 -14.60 -17.61
N SER A 85 -0.90 -15.81 -17.34
CA SER A 85 -1.46 -16.64 -16.26
C SER A 85 -1.04 -16.12 -14.88
N PRO A 86 -1.86 -16.28 -13.83
CA PRO A 86 -1.50 -15.89 -12.46
C PRO A 86 -0.15 -16.44 -11.99
N ASP A 87 0.16 -17.73 -12.24
CA ASP A 87 1.42 -18.34 -11.78
C ASP A 87 2.66 -17.66 -12.41
N VAL A 88 2.63 -17.42 -13.73
CA VAL A 88 3.68 -16.67 -14.44
C VAL A 88 3.81 -15.25 -13.88
N MET A 89 2.69 -14.58 -13.60
CA MET A 89 2.69 -13.23 -13.05
C MET A 89 3.25 -13.19 -11.62
N VAL A 90 2.99 -14.20 -10.80
CA VAL A 90 3.58 -14.34 -9.45
C VAL A 90 5.10 -14.52 -9.56
N SER A 91 5.59 -15.45 -10.39
CA SER A 91 7.03 -15.65 -10.59
C SER A 91 7.71 -14.38 -11.10
N ALA A 92 7.15 -13.75 -12.14
CA ALA A 92 7.71 -12.53 -12.70
C ALA A 92 7.72 -11.35 -11.73
N ARG A 93 6.76 -11.31 -10.79
CA ARG A 93 6.77 -10.29 -9.73
C ARG A 93 7.95 -10.46 -8.80
N PHE A 94 8.29 -11.68 -8.39
CA PHE A 94 9.47 -11.94 -7.57
C PHE A 94 10.76 -11.62 -8.33
N ASP A 95 10.88 -12.07 -9.60
CA ASP A 95 12.05 -11.75 -10.44
C ASP A 95 12.24 -10.23 -10.61
N ALA A 96 11.16 -9.49 -10.87
CA ALA A 96 11.20 -8.03 -10.99
C ALA A 96 11.59 -7.33 -9.67
N VAL A 97 11.17 -7.86 -8.52
CA VAL A 97 11.57 -7.37 -7.20
C VAL A 97 13.06 -7.59 -6.96
N SER A 98 13.59 -8.77 -7.29
CA SER A 98 15.03 -9.07 -7.20
C SER A 98 15.85 -8.11 -8.06
N LEU A 99 15.47 -7.90 -9.32
CA LEU A 99 16.16 -6.95 -10.20
C LEU A 99 16.13 -5.52 -9.64
N TYR A 100 14.97 -5.08 -9.15
CA TYR A 100 14.83 -3.75 -8.56
C TYR A 100 15.70 -3.56 -7.31
N PHE A 101 15.78 -4.54 -6.42
CA PHE A 101 16.62 -4.42 -5.23
C PHE A 101 18.11 -4.57 -5.51
N GLU A 102 18.50 -5.36 -6.50
CA GLU A 102 19.89 -5.41 -6.96
C GLU A 102 20.32 -4.03 -7.49
N GLU A 103 19.51 -3.40 -8.34
CA GLU A 103 19.80 -2.05 -8.85
C GLU A 103 19.81 -0.99 -7.72
N LEU A 104 18.90 -1.11 -6.75
CA LEU A 104 18.76 -0.11 -5.68
C LEU A 104 19.83 -0.24 -4.59
N PHE A 105 20.18 -1.46 -4.20
CA PHE A 105 21.03 -1.74 -3.05
C PHE A 105 22.42 -2.29 -3.40
N GLY A 106 22.56 -3.04 -4.50
CA GLY A 106 23.72 -3.89 -4.78
C GLY A 106 25.07 -3.17 -4.84
N THR A 107 25.09 -1.90 -5.25
CA THR A 107 26.33 -1.11 -5.39
C THR A 107 26.50 -0.03 -4.34
N ARG A 108 25.73 -0.07 -3.24
CA ARG A 108 25.78 0.97 -2.21
C ARG A 108 26.93 0.75 -1.22
N ASP A 109 27.65 1.82 -0.88
CA ASP A 109 28.72 1.78 0.13
C ASP A 109 28.21 1.40 1.53
N ASP A 110 26.94 1.70 1.85
CA ASP A 110 26.29 1.41 3.12
C ASP A 110 25.49 0.09 3.12
N ILE A 111 25.64 -0.77 2.09
CA ILE A 111 24.85 -2.00 1.93
C ILE A 111 24.92 -2.94 3.14
N ALA A 112 26.07 -3.03 3.83
CA ALA A 112 26.23 -3.88 5.01
C ALA A 112 25.28 -3.46 6.14
N LEU A 113 25.19 -2.15 6.42
CA LEU A 113 24.29 -1.60 7.43
C LEU A 113 22.82 -1.79 7.04
N LEU A 114 22.50 -1.64 5.75
CA LEU A 114 21.14 -1.83 5.23
C LEU A 114 20.72 -3.30 5.30
N THR A 115 21.64 -4.22 5.03
CA THR A 115 21.43 -5.67 5.14
C THR A 115 21.16 -6.08 6.59
N GLU A 116 21.92 -5.54 7.55
CA GLU A 116 21.69 -5.75 8.98
C GLU A 116 20.30 -5.24 9.39
N ALA A 117 19.94 -4.01 8.99
CA ALA A 117 18.63 -3.43 9.29
C ALA A 117 17.47 -4.27 8.69
N ALA A 118 17.62 -4.78 7.47
CA ALA A 118 16.62 -5.62 6.82
C ALA A 118 16.49 -6.99 7.51
N THR A 119 17.62 -7.58 7.92
CA THR A 119 17.67 -8.85 8.65
C THR A 119 17.03 -8.72 10.03
N GLU A 120 17.34 -7.65 10.76
CA GLU A 120 16.75 -7.36 12.08
C GLU A 120 15.23 -7.25 12.00
N LEU A 121 14.71 -6.49 11.03
CA LEU A 121 13.28 -6.34 10.80
C LEU A 121 12.61 -7.68 10.48
N THR A 122 13.15 -8.42 9.52
CA THR A 122 12.59 -9.71 9.09
C THR A 122 12.58 -10.73 10.23
N THR A 123 13.69 -10.84 10.95
CA THR A 123 13.83 -11.78 12.09
C THR A 123 12.85 -11.42 13.21
N THR A 124 12.76 -10.13 13.57
CA THR A 124 11.89 -9.69 14.67
C THR A 124 10.41 -9.78 14.31
N LEU A 125 10.05 -9.60 13.03
CA LEU A 125 8.67 -9.70 12.54
C LEU A 125 8.22 -11.14 12.23
N THR A 126 9.14 -12.10 12.16
CA THR A 126 8.81 -13.53 11.96
C THR A 126 7.71 -14.03 12.91
N PRO A 127 7.80 -13.83 14.24
CA PRO A 127 6.73 -14.27 15.14
C PRO A 127 5.40 -13.52 14.94
N VAL A 128 5.42 -12.25 14.50
CA VAL A 128 4.19 -11.50 14.16
C VAL A 128 3.53 -12.12 12.92
N ARG A 129 4.33 -12.47 11.90
CA ARG A 129 3.85 -13.13 10.68
C ARG A 129 3.24 -14.50 10.97
N ALA A 130 3.83 -15.27 11.89
CA ALA A 130 3.34 -16.58 12.28
C ALA A 130 1.98 -16.53 13.01
N ASP A 131 1.68 -15.43 13.70
CA ASP A 131 0.45 -15.24 14.49
C ASP A 131 -0.67 -14.53 13.70
N LEU A 132 -0.54 -14.37 12.37
CA LEU A 132 -1.58 -13.74 11.53
C LEU A 132 -2.80 -14.67 11.38
N ASP A 133 -3.99 -14.16 11.73
CA ASP A 133 -5.27 -14.84 11.46
C ASP A 133 -5.90 -14.33 10.15
N PHE A 134 -5.85 -15.17 9.13
CA PHE A 134 -6.31 -14.86 7.78
C PHE A 134 -7.84 -14.92 7.60
N SER A 135 -8.61 -15.12 8.66
CA SER A 135 -10.08 -15.12 8.60
C SER A 135 -10.63 -13.80 8.03
N GLY A 136 -11.30 -13.85 6.88
CA GLY A 136 -11.81 -12.66 6.18
C GLY A 136 -10.72 -11.82 5.49
N ARG A 137 -9.52 -12.38 5.27
CA ARG A 137 -8.34 -11.72 4.68
C ARG A 137 -7.99 -12.31 3.32
N ALA A 138 -8.90 -12.20 2.34
CA ALA A 138 -8.77 -12.92 1.07
C ALA A 138 -7.48 -12.58 0.32
N LEU A 139 -7.12 -11.30 0.20
CA LEU A 139 -5.91 -10.90 -0.52
C LEU A 139 -4.66 -11.25 0.29
N ALA A 140 -4.68 -11.03 1.60
CA ALA A 140 -3.53 -11.33 2.45
C ALA A 140 -3.23 -12.83 2.54
N ALA A 141 -4.27 -13.67 2.63
CA ALA A 141 -4.14 -15.13 2.69
C ALA A 141 -3.48 -15.67 1.42
N ALA A 142 -4.04 -15.30 0.26
CA ALA A 142 -3.51 -15.69 -1.04
C ALA A 142 -2.08 -15.17 -1.26
N THR A 143 -1.79 -13.95 -0.80
CA THR A 143 -0.44 -13.38 -0.84
C THR A 143 0.52 -14.15 0.06
N ALA A 144 0.09 -14.59 1.24
CA ALA A 144 0.92 -15.38 2.15
C ALA A 144 1.32 -16.72 1.52
N ASP A 145 0.37 -17.42 0.90
CA ASP A 145 0.62 -18.69 0.19
C ASP A 145 1.67 -18.50 -0.93
N ALA A 146 1.54 -17.45 -1.74
CA ALA A 146 2.51 -17.14 -2.80
C ALA A 146 3.90 -16.80 -2.24
N VAL A 147 3.96 -16.08 -1.12
CA VAL A 147 5.23 -15.73 -0.44
C VAL A 147 5.86 -16.94 0.23
N ASP A 148 5.09 -17.86 0.81
CA ASP A 148 5.63 -19.09 1.41
C ASP A 148 6.25 -20.04 0.37
N ALA A 149 5.86 -19.92 -0.91
CA ALA A 149 6.50 -20.61 -2.02
C ALA A 149 7.75 -19.89 -2.56
N HIS A 150 8.00 -18.64 -2.15
CA HIS A 150 9.16 -17.87 -2.57
C HIS A 150 10.39 -18.18 -1.69
N THR A 151 11.57 -18.22 -2.30
CA THR A 151 12.85 -18.36 -1.58
C THR A 151 13.68 -17.10 -1.82
N PRO A 152 13.69 -16.14 -0.88
CA PRO A 152 14.42 -14.89 -1.08
C PRO A 152 15.93 -15.13 -1.12
N ALA A 153 16.61 -14.53 -2.08
CA ALA A 153 18.06 -14.62 -2.26
C ALA A 153 18.83 -13.60 -1.40
N THR A 154 18.17 -12.49 -1.03
CA THR A 154 18.78 -11.38 -0.28
C THR A 154 17.96 -11.01 0.96
N ALA A 155 18.58 -10.29 1.90
CA ALA A 155 17.88 -9.76 3.07
C ALA A 155 16.77 -8.74 2.70
N PHE A 156 16.94 -8.04 1.57
CA PHE A 156 15.95 -7.09 1.07
C PHE A 156 14.71 -7.78 0.50
N GLU A 157 14.90 -8.88 -0.22
CA GLU A 157 13.80 -9.73 -0.70
C GLU A 157 13.04 -10.35 0.48
N ALA A 158 13.76 -10.91 1.48
CA ALA A 158 13.13 -11.50 2.66
C ALA A 158 12.32 -10.47 3.46
N LEU A 159 12.81 -9.23 3.54
CA LEU A 159 12.05 -8.14 4.13
C LEU A 159 10.85 -7.74 3.27
N TRP A 160 10.99 -7.71 1.95
CA TRP A 160 9.87 -7.38 1.06
C TRP A 160 8.75 -8.41 1.13
N ASP A 161 9.08 -9.70 1.21
CA ASP A 161 8.13 -10.78 1.44
C ASP A 161 7.33 -10.55 2.73
N THR A 162 8.05 -10.31 3.83
CA THR A 162 7.45 -10.03 5.14
C THR A 162 6.58 -8.76 5.10
N ALA A 163 7.09 -7.68 4.51
CA ALA A 163 6.37 -6.42 4.37
C ALA A 163 5.11 -6.58 3.51
N THR A 164 5.19 -7.39 2.44
CA THR A 164 4.08 -7.67 1.53
C THR A 164 2.93 -8.35 2.26
N VAL A 165 3.20 -9.44 2.99
CA VAL A 165 2.15 -10.15 3.75
C VAL A 165 1.54 -9.25 4.84
N LEU A 166 2.38 -8.57 5.65
CA LEU A 166 1.88 -7.71 6.74
C LEU A 166 1.06 -6.52 6.22
N ARG A 167 1.47 -5.94 5.08
CA ARG A 167 0.75 -4.84 4.43
C ARG A 167 -0.58 -5.29 3.85
N GLU A 168 -0.65 -6.44 3.18
CA GLU A 168 -1.93 -6.94 2.65
C GLU A 168 -2.86 -7.35 3.79
N PHE A 169 -2.32 -7.93 4.87
CA PHE A 169 -3.08 -8.27 6.08
C PHE A 169 -3.75 -7.04 6.71
N ARG A 170 -2.96 -5.97 6.94
CA ARG A 170 -3.51 -4.70 7.42
C ARG A 170 -4.45 -4.07 6.40
N GLY A 171 -4.19 -4.22 5.11
CA GLY A 171 -5.01 -3.72 4.01
C GLY A 171 -6.42 -4.29 4.02
N ASP A 172 -6.56 -5.61 4.08
CA ASP A 172 -7.86 -6.26 4.25
C ASP A 172 -8.53 -5.84 5.57
N GLY A 173 -7.74 -5.58 6.62
CA GLY A 173 -8.20 -4.99 7.88
C GLY A 173 -8.83 -3.62 7.72
N HIS A 174 -8.18 -2.77 6.93
CA HIS A 174 -8.66 -1.44 6.61
C HIS A 174 -9.94 -1.50 5.76
N VAL A 175 -10.03 -2.42 4.79
CA VAL A 175 -11.25 -2.63 4.01
C VAL A 175 -12.42 -3.02 4.93
N ALA A 176 -12.21 -3.94 5.87
CA ALA A 176 -13.23 -4.31 6.86
C ALA A 176 -13.64 -3.13 7.77
N ALA A 177 -12.68 -2.30 8.18
CA ALA A 177 -12.95 -1.09 8.96
C ALA A 177 -13.79 -0.07 8.18
N LEU A 178 -13.50 0.15 6.89
CA LEU A 178 -14.28 1.01 6.01
C LEU A 178 -15.73 0.51 5.86
N VAL A 179 -15.92 -0.79 5.63
CA VAL A 179 -17.25 -1.41 5.57
C VAL A 179 -18.01 -1.21 6.88
N THR A 180 -17.34 -1.39 8.02
CA THR A 180 -17.95 -1.21 9.35
C THR A 180 -18.35 0.25 9.60
N ALA A 181 -17.54 1.20 9.14
CA ALA A 181 -17.82 2.63 9.24
C ALA A 181 -18.81 3.15 8.18
N GLY A 182 -19.23 2.32 7.22
CA GLY A 182 -20.11 2.72 6.13
C GLY A 182 -19.47 3.68 5.12
N VAL A 183 -18.13 3.68 5.01
CA VAL A 183 -17.39 4.54 4.09
C VAL A 183 -17.04 3.77 2.82
N SER A 184 -17.51 4.26 1.68
CA SER A 184 -17.23 3.65 0.39
C SER A 184 -15.77 3.86 -0.05
N GLY A 185 -15.36 3.10 -1.06
CA GLY A 185 -14.00 3.17 -1.60
C GLY A 185 -13.58 4.54 -2.14
N ILE A 186 -14.49 5.22 -2.86
CA ILE A 186 -14.24 6.56 -3.41
C ILE A 186 -14.19 7.62 -2.31
N GLU A 187 -15.04 7.50 -1.28
CA GLU A 187 -15.04 8.41 -0.12
C GLU A 187 -13.76 8.24 0.69
N ALA A 188 -13.31 7.01 0.93
CA ALA A 188 -12.04 6.74 1.61
C ALA A 188 -10.85 7.36 0.87
N LEU A 189 -10.83 7.22 -0.46
CA LEU A 189 -9.83 7.84 -1.34
C LEU A 189 -9.87 9.37 -1.24
N LEU A 190 -11.06 9.97 -1.31
CA LEU A 190 -11.24 11.43 -1.22
C LEU A 190 -10.87 11.99 0.15
N LEU A 191 -11.23 11.31 1.24
CA LEU A 191 -10.82 11.67 2.60
C LEU A 191 -9.31 11.64 2.74
N ASP A 192 -8.61 10.69 2.12
CA ASP A 192 -7.15 10.66 2.08
C ASP A 192 -6.56 11.81 1.26
N VAL A 193 -7.08 12.06 0.06
CA VAL A 193 -6.69 13.19 -0.80
C VAL A 193 -6.86 14.53 -0.07
N ALA A 194 -7.97 14.70 0.65
CA ALA A 194 -8.30 15.93 1.39
C ALA A 194 -7.34 16.23 2.54
N THR A 195 -6.54 15.25 3.00
CA THR A 195 -5.48 15.50 3.99
C THR A 195 -4.32 16.34 3.43
N GLY A 196 -4.16 16.35 2.10
CA GLY A 196 -3.00 16.95 1.43
C GLY A 196 -1.68 16.20 1.63
N ALA A 197 -1.68 15.04 2.30
CA ALA A 197 -0.48 14.25 2.58
C ALA A 197 -0.33 13.02 1.67
N GLY A 198 -1.40 12.62 0.97
CA GLY A 198 -1.47 11.43 0.12
C GLY A 198 -1.36 11.74 -1.37
N PHE A 199 -2.27 11.18 -2.15
CA PHE A 199 -2.35 11.43 -3.59
C PHE A 199 -2.75 12.88 -3.91
N ARG A 200 -2.23 13.40 -5.02
CA ARG A 200 -2.81 14.61 -5.65
C ARG A 200 -4.20 14.26 -6.22
N PRO A 201 -5.21 15.15 -6.11
CA PRO A 201 -6.59 14.83 -6.49
C PRO A 201 -6.72 14.22 -7.90
N ARG A 202 -6.19 14.90 -8.93
CA ARG A 202 -6.27 14.43 -10.32
C ARG A 202 -5.48 13.15 -10.57
N ALA A 203 -4.38 12.93 -9.84
CA ALA A 203 -3.61 11.70 -9.94
C ALA A 203 -4.37 10.53 -9.31
N ALA A 204 -4.98 10.72 -8.13
CA ALA A 204 -5.85 9.74 -7.50
C ALA A 204 -7.00 9.35 -8.41
N GLN A 205 -7.78 10.32 -8.88
CA GLN A 205 -8.92 10.06 -9.77
C GLN A 205 -8.51 9.24 -11.00
N LYS A 206 -7.49 9.69 -11.73
CA LYS A 206 -7.06 9.04 -12.97
C LYS A 206 -6.49 7.64 -12.75
N THR A 207 -5.64 7.45 -11.74
CA THR A 207 -4.99 6.16 -11.47
C THR A 207 -5.91 5.14 -10.81
N ARG A 208 -7.03 5.59 -10.24
CA ARG A 208 -8.08 4.73 -9.67
C ARG A 208 -9.28 4.54 -10.59
N GLY A 209 -9.32 5.26 -11.71
CA GLY A 209 -10.28 5.08 -12.78
C GLY A 209 -11.68 5.61 -12.49
N TRP A 210 -11.80 6.57 -11.56
CA TRP A 210 -13.09 7.20 -11.27
C TRP A 210 -13.45 8.22 -12.34
N SER A 211 -14.70 8.22 -12.79
CA SER A 211 -15.23 9.23 -13.71
C SER A 211 -15.32 10.60 -13.05
N ASP A 212 -15.47 11.66 -13.85
CA ASP A 212 -15.65 13.02 -13.32
C ASP A 212 -16.95 13.12 -12.52
N GLU A 213 -18.02 12.47 -12.97
CA GLU A 213 -19.33 12.48 -12.31
C GLU A 213 -19.29 11.75 -10.96
N ALA A 214 -18.70 10.55 -10.91
CA ALA A 214 -18.57 9.80 -9.66
C ALA A 214 -17.70 10.56 -8.65
N TRP A 215 -16.60 11.15 -9.12
CA TRP A 215 -15.70 11.95 -8.30
C TRP A 215 -16.40 13.18 -7.72
N GLN A 216 -17.10 13.94 -8.56
CA GLN A 216 -17.85 15.12 -8.12
C GLN A 216 -18.96 14.75 -7.14
N SER A 217 -19.75 13.71 -7.44
CA SER A 217 -20.83 13.27 -6.56
C SER A 217 -20.32 12.88 -5.16
N ALA A 218 -19.20 12.17 -5.08
CA ALA A 218 -18.60 11.81 -3.80
C ALA A 218 -18.00 13.02 -3.07
N GLN A 219 -17.44 14.00 -3.78
CA GLN A 219 -17.01 15.27 -3.19
C GLN A 219 -18.19 16.04 -2.60
N GLU A 220 -19.30 16.14 -3.30
CA GLU A 220 -20.52 16.81 -2.85
C GLU A 220 -21.09 16.11 -1.60
N SER A 221 -21.21 14.78 -1.61
CA SER A 221 -21.70 14.02 -0.46
C SER A 221 -20.81 14.20 0.79
N LEU A 222 -19.49 14.17 0.65
CA LEU A 222 -18.57 14.40 1.77
C LEU A 222 -18.61 15.85 2.28
N ALA A 223 -18.81 16.82 1.39
CA ALA A 223 -18.95 18.23 1.77
C ALA A 223 -20.28 18.51 2.49
N GLU A 224 -21.38 17.93 2.01
CA GLU A 224 -22.70 17.98 2.67
C GLU A 224 -22.66 17.32 4.06
N ALA A 225 -21.89 16.24 4.22
CA ALA A 225 -21.63 15.61 5.50
C ALA A 225 -20.66 16.41 6.42
N GLY A 226 -20.09 17.52 5.93
CA GLY A 226 -19.15 18.35 6.67
C GLY A 226 -17.79 17.71 6.90
N LEU A 227 -17.43 16.67 6.16
CA LEU A 227 -16.16 15.93 6.30
C LEU A 227 -15.01 16.56 5.52
N ILE A 228 -15.32 17.30 4.45
CA ILE A 228 -14.38 18.08 3.67
C ILE A 228 -14.95 19.48 3.37
N THR A 229 -14.08 20.43 3.07
CA THR A 229 -14.42 21.66 2.34
C THR A 229 -13.91 21.57 0.91
N LEU A 230 -14.57 22.26 -0.01
CA LEU A 230 -14.17 22.33 -1.41
C LEU A 230 -13.65 23.73 -1.72
N GLY A 231 -12.33 23.85 -1.88
CA GLY A 231 -11.66 25.02 -2.42
C GLY A 231 -11.34 24.86 -3.90
N THR A 232 -10.58 25.82 -4.43
CA THR A 232 -9.95 25.70 -5.76
C THR A 232 -8.46 25.99 -5.63
N ASP A 233 -7.64 25.27 -6.37
CA ASP A 233 -6.22 25.60 -6.51
C ASP A 233 -6.03 26.86 -7.36
N GLU A 234 -4.78 27.34 -7.47
CA GLU A 234 -4.42 28.53 -8.27
C GLU A 234 -4.81 28.42 -9.76
N ARG A 235 -5.10 27.21 -10.23
CA ARG A 235 -5.48 26.91 -11.63
C ARG A 235 -6.99 26.70 -11.77
N GLY A 236 -7.77 26.86 -10.70
CA GLY A 236 -9.21 26.71 -10.68
C GLY A 236 -9.70 25.27 -10.56
N TYR A 237 -8.83 24.29 -10.27
CA TYR A 237 -9.26 22.91 -10.07
C TYR A 237 -9.76 22.69 -8.64
N PRO A 238 -10.81 21.85 -8.44
CA PRO A 238 -11.28 21.51 -7.09
C PRO A 238 -10.15 20.98 -6.22
N LEU A 239 -9.97 21.60 -5.06
CA LEU A 239 -8.98 21.23 -4.06
C LEU A 239 -9.74 20.94 -2.75
N PRO A 240 -9.98 19.65 -2.42
CA PRO A 240 -10.65 19.31 -1.18
C PRO A 240 -9.69 19.47 0.01
N GLU A 241 -10.19 19.99 1.12
CA GLU A 241 -9.47 20.04 2.39
C GLU A 241 -10.27 19.32 3.46
N ILE A 242 -9.60 18.52 4.29
CA ILE A 242 -10.27 17.73 5.33
C ILE A 242 -10.65 18.62 6.51
N THR A 243 -11.89 18.48 7.00
CA THR A 243 -12.36 19.15 8.22
C THR A 243 -11.93 18.38 9.47
N ASP A 244 -12.17 18.96 10.66
CA ASP A 244 -11.94 18.24 11.92
C ASP A 244 -12.85 17.01 12.06
N ALA A 245 -14.09 17.09 11.58
CA ALA A 245 -14.99 15.95 11.53
C ALA A 245 -14.48 14.85 10.58
N GLY A 246 -13.94 15.23 9.42
CA GLY A 246 -13.29 14.30 8.50
C GLY A 246 -12.06 13.63 9.12
N ARG A 247 -11.22 14.40 9.84
CA ARG A 247 -10.07 13.85 10.57
C ARG A 247 -10.51 12.87 11.66
N GLN A 248 -11.56 13.20 12.39
CA GLN A 248 -12.12 12.34 13.42
C GLN A 248 -12.61 11.01 12.82
N LEU A 249 -13.40 11.05 11.74
CA LEU A 249 -13.87 9.83 11.06
C LEU A 249 -12.69 8.97 10.58
N LYS A 250 -11.65 9.58 9.98
CA LYS A 250 -10.44 8.84 9.61
C LYS A 250 -9.77 8.19 10.81
N GLU A 251 -9.64 8.88 11.93
CA GLU A 251 -9.04 8.30 13.15
C GLU A 251 -9.89 7.16 13.71
N GLU A 252 -11.21 7.25 13.69
CA GLU A 252 -12.12 6.15 14.09
C GLU A 252 -11.90 4.90 13.21
N ILE A 253 -11.74 5.09 11.90
CA ILE A 253 -11.42 4.00 10.95
C ILE A 253 -10.02 3.42 11.22
N GLU A 254 -9.02 4.27 11.52
CA GLU A 254 -7.67 3.79 11.85
C GLU A 254 -7.65 3.03 13.18
N ILE A 255 -8.41 3.46 14.19
CA ILE A 255 -8.56 2.71 15.46
C ILE A 255 -9.14 1.31 15.20
N LEU A 256 -10.18 1.21 14.37
CA LEU A 256 -10.73 -0.09 13.96
C LEU A 256 -9.68 -0.92 13.23
N THR A 257 -8.97 -0.30 12.28
CA THR A 257 -7.90 -0.94 11.50
C THR A 257 -6.80 -1.50 12.41
N ASP A 258 -6.35 -0.74 13.40
CA ASP A 258 -5.31 -1.16 14.35
C ASP A 258 -5.78 -2.30 15.25
N GLY A 259 -7.05 -2.26 15.67
CA GLY A 259 -7.68 -3.37 16.38
C GLY A 259 -7.56 -4.69 15.61
N THR A 260 -7.59 -4.63 14.28
CA THR A 260 -7.51 -5.82 13.44
C THR A 260 -6.12 -6.47 13.33
N VAL A 261 -5.06 -5.77 13.71
CA VAL A 261 -3.68 -6.30 13.70
C VAL A 261 -3.12 -6.52 15.10
N THR A 262 -3.78 -5.98 16.13
CA THR A 262 -3.30 -5.95 17.52
C THR A 262 -2.90 -7.33 18.03
N ALA A 263 -3.68 -8.38 17.73
CA ALA A 263 -3.42 -9.74 18.19
C ALA A 263 -2.07 -10.28 17.70
N ALA A 264 -1.78 -10.16 16.40
CA ALA A 264 -0.52 -10.63 15.83
C ALA A 264 0.69 -9.86 16.40
N TRP A 265 0.55 -8.56 16.63
CA TRP A 265 1.60 -7.74 17.22
C TRP A 265 1.82 -8.02 18.72
N ALA A 266 0.86 -8.61 19.44
CA ALA A 266 0.95 -8.90 20.87
C ALA A 266 2.14 -9.81 21.23
N ARG A 267 2.68 -10.53 20.24
CA ARG A 267 3.83 -11.40 20.37
C ARG A 267 5.15 -10.68 20.67
N LEU A 268 5.24 -9.39 20.35
CA LEU A 268 6.42 -8.56 20.59
C LEU A 268 6.22 -7.64 21.81
N SER A 269 7.27 -7.45 22.61
CA SER A 269 7.28 -6.44 23.68
C SER A 269 7.29 -5.02 23.11
N ASP A 270 6.96 -4.03 23.93
CA ASP A 270 7.00 -2.62 23.53
C ASP A 270 8.42 -2.17 23.16
N GLU A 271 9.44 -2.68 23.85
CA GLU A 271 10.85 -2.42 23.56
C GLU A 271 11.26 -3.02 22.21
N GLN A 272 10.82 -4.24 21.90
CA GLN A 272 11.09 -4.86 20.60
C GLN A 272 10.45 -4.05 19.47
N ILE A 273 9.19 -3.64 19.62
CA ILE A 273 8.50 -2.80 18.63
C ILE A 273 9.21 -1.44 18.47
N ALA A 274 9.57 -0.79 19.58
CA ALA A 274 10.25 0.49 19.54
C ALA A 274 11.64 0.41 18.88
N ALA A 275 12.38 -0.69 19.11
CA ALA A 275 13.70 -0.91 18.52
C ALA A 275 13.65 -0.92 16.98
N LEU A 276 12.60 -1.47 16.38
CA LEU A 276 12.44 -1.56 14.92
C LEU A 276 12.21 -0.19 14.23
N VAL A 277 11.91 0.87 14.99
CA VAL A 277 11.67 2.21 14.43
C VAL A 277 12.96 2.80 13.85
N SER A 278 14.13 2.55 14.42
CA SER A 278 15.38 3.05 13.83
C SER A 278 15.75 2.35 12.50
N PRO A 279 15.88 1.01 12.44
CA PRO A 279 16.27 0.30 11.22
C PRO A 279 15.27 0.49 10.07
N SER A 280 13.96 0.49 10.36
CA SER A 280 12.94 0.76 9.33
C SER A 280 13.07 2.16 8.72
N ARG A 281 13.47 3.15 9.51
CA ARG A 281 13.73 4.51 8.99
C ARG A 281 14.98 4.55 8.12
N THR A 282 16.03 3.82 8.47
CA THR A 282 17.26 3.73 7.68
C THR A 282 16.98 3.23 6.27
N LEU A 283 16.19 2.16 6.14
CA LEU A 283 15.81 1.61 4.83
C LEU A 283 14.91 2.57 4.03
N VAL A 284 13.89 3.16 4.64
CA VAL A 284 12.96 4.05 3.92
C VAL A 284 13.65 5.30 3.37
N LYS A 285 14.73 5.77 4.00
CA LYS A 285 15.54 6.89 3.47
C LYS A 285 16.14 6.57 2.10
N VAL A 286 16.48 5.31 1.83
CA VAL A 286 17.04 4.91 0.53
C VAL A 286 16.02 5.16 -0.58
N PHE A 287 14.76 4.75 -0.39
CA PHE A 287 13.69 5.00 -1.37
C PHE A 287 13.42 6.49 -1.60
N ALA A 288 13.47 7.30 -0.53
CA ALA A 288 13.31 8.74 -0.65
C ALA A 288 14.46 9.38 -1.45
N GLN A 289 15.71 8.96 -1.21
CA GLN A 289 16.89 9.42 -1.94
C GLN A 289 16.88 8.98 -3.41
N ALA A 290 16.39 7.77 -3.69
CA ALA A 290 16.25 7.24 -5.03
C ALA A 290 15.04 7.78 -5.80
N GLY A 291 14.18 8.59 -5.16
CA GLY A 291 12.99 9.15 -5.81
C GLY A 291 11.92 8.09 -6.13
N ALA A 292 11.87 6.99 -5.37
CA ALA A 292 10.95 5.87 -5.62
C ALA A 292 9.45 6.24 -5.56
N PHE A 293 9.11 7.42 -5.02
CA PHE A 293 7.74 7.94 -4.95
C PHE A 293 7.63 9.25 -5.75
N PRO A 294 7.01 9.22 -6.95
CA PRO A 294 6.95 10.38 -7.83
C PRO A 294 6.15 11.55 -7.25
N ALA A 295 6.75 12.76 -7.25
CA ALA A 295 6.09 13.98 -6.78
C ALA A 295 4.93 14.47 -7.69
N SER A 296 4.79 13.90 -8.89
CA SER A 296 3.66 14.09 -9.79
C SER A 296 2.40 13.33 -9.34
N ILE A 297 2.57 12.27 -8.55
CA ILE A 297 1.49 11.40 -8.08
C ILE A 297 1.11 11.76 -6.64
N PHE A 298 2.13 11.93 -5.78
CA PHE A 298 1.95 12.22 -4.36
C PHE A 298 2.17 13.69 -4.04
N ALA A 299 1.43 14.17 -3.04
CA ALA A 299 1.72 15.43 -2.39
C ALA A 299 3.06 15.32 -1.62
N GLN A 300 3.80 16.41 -1.57
CA GLN A 300 5.00 16.48 -0.74
C GLN A 300 4.59 17.04 0.62
N PRO A 301 5.06 16.46 1.74
CA PRO A 301 4.84 17.05 3.04
C PRO A 301 5.31 18.51 3.02
N ALA A 302 4.52 19.41 3.61
CA ALA A 302 4.99 20.78 3.81
C ALA A 302 6.36 20.73 4.50
N LYS A 303 7.38 21.36 3.91
CA LYS A 303 8.67 21.51 4.58
C LYS A 303 8.37 22.17 5.92
N LYS A 304 8.66 21.50 7.04
CA LYS A 304 8.65 22.15 8.34
C LYS A 304 9.60 23.34 8.22
N THR A 305 9.05 24.55 8.24
CA THR A 305 9.85 25.77 8.39
C THR A 305 10.61 25.61 9.70
N SER A 306 11.94 25.57 9.58
CA SER A 306 12.89 25.49 10.69
C SER A 306 12.72 26.66 11.65
#